data_AF-A0A3E3HVW6-F1
#
_entry.id   AF-A0A3E3HVW6-F1
#
_cell.length_a   1.000
_cell.length_b   1.000
_cell.length_c   1.000
_cell.angle_alpha   90.00
_cell.angle_beta   90.00
_cell.angle_gamma   90.00
#
_symmetry.space_group_name_H-M   'P 1'
#
loop_
_entity.id
_entity.type
_entity.pdbx_description
1 polymer ?
#
loop_
_entity_poly.entity_id
_entity_poly.type
_entity_poly.pdbx_seq_one_letter_code
_entity_poly.pdbx_strand_id
1 'polypeptide(L)'
;MTEEKKQKLTAARAKVDKANKWRLTFLFIAVLFLLFIFFGGKFFEQTPWFQTAKQWIYFITGWDLIFVLISTLIQFYFTIKYNKIVKS
;
A
#
# COMPACT_ATOMS: atom_id res chain seq x y z
N MET A 1 -18.51 -21.23 18.00
CA MET A 1 -17.66 -20.01 18.04
C MET A 1 -18.22 -19.08 19.09
N THR A 2 -17.46 -18.73 20.12
CA THR A 2 -17.92 -17.85 21.21
C THR A 2 -17.99 -16.40 20.73
N GLU A 3 -19.06 -15.68 21.08
CA GLU A 3 -19.37 -14.31 20.63
C GLU A 3 -18.20 -13.30 20.82
N GLU A 4 -17.36 -13.48 21.84
CA GLU A 4 -16.15 -12.68 22.04
C GLU A 4 -15.09 -12.81 20.91
N LYS A 5 -14.95 -14.01 20.31
CA LYS A 5 -14.04 -14.23 19.19
C LYS A 5 -14.54 -13.52 17.93
N LYS A 6 -15.87 -13.44 17.73
CA LYS A 6 -16.49 -12.73 16.60
C LYS A 6 -16.22 -11.22 16.68
N GLN A 7 -16.41 -10.62 17.86
CA GLN A 7 -16.22 -9.18 18.06
C GLN A 7 -14.77 -8.72 17.84
N LYS A 8 -13.78 -9.49 18.33
CA LYS A 8 -12.35 -9.22 18.07
C LYS A 8 -12.01 -9.36 16.59
N LEU A 9 -12.65 -10.29 15.88
CA LEU A 9 -12.45 -10.49 14.44
C LEU A 9 -13.04 -9.33 13.61
N THR A 10 -14.22 -8.83 13.95
CA THR A 10 -14.83 -7.67 13.29
C THR A 10 -14.03 -6.39 13.51
N ALA A 11 -13.48 -6.18 14.70
CA ALA A 11 -12.62 -5.03 14.98
C ALA A 11 -11.29 -5.10 14.22
N ALA A 12 -10.70 -6.30 14.09
CA ALA A 12 -9.52 -6.51 13.25
C ALA A 12 -9.85 -6.32 11.76
N ARG A 13 -11.00 -6.80 11.29
CA ARG A 13 -11.48 -6.62 9.91
C ARG A 13 -11.66 -5.14 9.56
N ALA A 14 -12.28 -4.35 10.42
CA ALA A 14 -12.46 -2.91 10.19
C ALA A 14 -11.13 -2.16 10.04
N LYS A 15 -10.11 -2.54 10.82
CA LYS A 15 -8.75 -1.98 10.69
C LYS A 15 -8.09 -2.39 9.37
N VAL A 16 -8.26 -3.66 8.97
CA VAL A 16 -7.75 -4.17 7.68
C VAL A 16 -8.47 -3.52 6.51
N ASP A 17 -9.79 -3.35 6.54
CA ASP A 17 -10.56 -2.68 5.48
C ASP A 17 -10.17 -1.22 5.33
N LYS A 18 -9.97 -0.50 6.45
CA LYS A 18 -9.48 0.88 6.41
C LYS A 18 -8.07 0.96 5.81
N ALA A 19 -7.19 0.04 6.17
CA ALA A 19 -5.85 -0.05 5.58
C ALA A 19 -5.90 -0.41 4.09
N ASN A 20 -6.78 -1.32 3.68
CA ASN A 20 -6.97 -1.70 2.29
C ASN A 20 -7.51 -0.54 1.45
N LYS A 21 -8.45 0.24 1.98
CA LYS A 21 -8.99 1.42 1.32
C LYS A 21 -7.91 2.49 1.13
N TRP A 22 -7.09 2.72 2.16
CA TRP A 22 -5.92 3.59 2.06
C TRP A 22 -4.89 3.09 1.03
N ARG A 23 -4.59 1.78 1.03
CA ARG A 23 -3.72 1.16 0.04
C ARG A 23 -4.24 1.35 -1.39
N LEU A 24 -5.56 1.23 -1.58
CA LEU A 24 -6.19 1.44 -2.88
C LEU A 24 -6.03 2.90 -3.35
N THR A 25 -6.20 3.87 -2.46
CA THR A 25 -5.97 5.29 -2.77
C THR A 25 -4.51 5.55 -3.15
N PHE A 26 -3.55 4.99 -2.40
CA PHE A 26 -2.13 5.09 -2.74
C PHE A 26 -1.80 4.47 -4.09
N LEU A 27 -2.30 3.26 -4.36
CA LEU A 27 -2.16 2.59 -5.67
C LEU A 27 -2.76 3.42 -6.80
N PHE A 28 -3.94 4.02 -6.59
CA PHE A 28 -4.57 4.88 -7.59
C PHE A 28 -3.71 6.12 -7.90
N ILE A 29 -3.17 6.77 -6.87
CA ILE A 29 -2.26 7.91 -7.02
C ILE A 29 -0.97 7.48 -7.74
N ALA A 30 -0.41 6.32 -7.40
CA ALA A 30 0.77 5.78 -8.06
C ALA A 30 0.53 5.55 -9.57
N VAL A 31 -0.67 5.06 -9.95
CA VAL A 31 -1.06 4.91 -11.36
C VAL A 31 -1.15 6.27 -12.06
N LEU A 32 -1.75 7.28 -11.43
CA LEU A 32 -1.80 8.64 -11.98
C LEU A 32 -0.41 9.23 -12.20
N PHE A 33 0.51 9.00 -11.26
CA PHE A 33 1.90 9.40 -11.38
C PHE A 33 2.62 8.68 -12.52
N LEU A 34 2.41 7.37 -12.68
CA LEU A 34 2.92 6.60 -13.81
C LEU A 34 2.42 7.16 -15.15
N LEU A 35 1.13 7.47 -15.26
CA LEU A 35 0.56 8.12 -16.44
C LEU A 35 1.20 9.49 -16.69
N PHE A 36 1.37 10.29 -15.65
CA PHE A 36 2.03 11.59 -15.75
C PHE A 36 3.46 11.48 -16.27
N ILE A 37 4.25 10.53 -15.75
CA ILE A 37 5.62 10.28 -16.23
C ILE A 37 5.60 9.78 -17.67
N PHE A 38 4.70 8.87 -18.01
CA PHE A 38 4.63 8.25 -19.33
C PHE A 38 4.24 9.26 -20.42
N PHE A 39 3.17 10.02 -20.20
CA PHE A 39 2.73 11.06 -21.13
C PHE A 39 3.65 12.28 -21.08
N GLY A 40 3.99 12.76 -19.88
CA GLY A 40 4.88 13.92 -19.73
C GLY A 40 6.28 13.65 -20.29
N GLY A 41 6.76 12.41 -20.23
CA GLY A 41 8.03 12.00 -20.82
C GLY A 41 8.05 12.18 -22.33
N LYS A 42 6.92 11.96 -23.00
CA LYS A 42 6.82 12.12 -24.45
C LYS A 42 6.90 13.59 -24.91
N PHE A 43 6.50 14.53 -24.06
CA PHE A 43 6.37 15.94 -24.45
C PHE A 43 7.40 16.86 -23.79
N PHE A 44 7.85 16.54 -22.58
CA PHE A 44 8.62 17.46 -21.72
C PHE A 44 9.94 16.86 -21.23
N GLU A 45 10.43 15.77 -21.84
CA GLU A 45 11.56 14.99 -21.33
C GLU A 45 12.81 15.81 -21.02
N GLN A 46 13.12 16.81 -21.84
CA GLN A 46 14.33 17.62 -21.68
C GLN A 46 14.13 18.83 -20.76
N THR A 47 12.94 19.01 -20.18
CA THR A 47 12.65 20.19 -19.38
C THR A 47 13.08 19.99 -17.91
N PRO A 48 13.84 20.93 -17.31
CA PRO A 48 14.37 20.75 -15.95
C PRO A 48 13.29 20.48 -14.90
N TRP A 49 12.16 21.20 -14.96
CA TRP A 49 11.07 21.01 -14.01
C TRP A 49 10.44 19.61 -14.12
N PHE A 50 10.39 19.03 -15.32
CA PHE A 50 9.84 17.70 -15.53
C PHE A 50 10.79 16.61 -15.03
N GLN A 51 12.10 16.80 -15.17
CA GLN A 51 13.11 15.92 -14.59
C GLN A 51 13.07 15.92 -13.07
N THR A 52 12.99 17.10 -12.44
CA THR A 52 12.82 17.22 -10.99
C THR A 52 11.52 16.56 -10.52
N ALA A 53 10.40 16.80 -11.23
CA ALA A 53 9.12 16.17 -10.90
C ALA A 53 9.19 14.64 -11.01
N LYS A 54 9.80 14.09 -12.07
CA LYS A 54 10.03 12.64 -12.22
C LYS A 54 10.80 12.07 -11.04
N GLN A 55 11.88 12.73 -10.61
CA GLN A 55 12.70 12.26 -9.49
C GLN A 55 11.91 12.21 -8.17
N TRP A 56 11.12 13.26 -7.88
CA TRP A 56 10.23 13.26 -6.71
C TRP A 56 9.16 12.17 -6.77
N ILE A 57 8.55 11.98 -7.94
CA ILE A 57 7.55 10.94 -8.14
C ILE A 57 8.15 9.57 -7.88
N TYR A 58 9.31 9.25 -8.48
CA TYR A 58 9.99 7.97 -8.23
C TYR A 58 10.37 7.78 -6.77
N PHE A 59 10.80 8.84 -6.08
CA PHE A 59 11.07 8.78 -4.65
C PHE A 59 9.81 8.43 -3.83
N ILE A 60 8.69 9.08 -4.13
CA ILE A 60 7.40 8.81 -3.49
C ILE A 60 6.91 7.39 -3.78
N THR A 61 6.98 6.94 -5.04
CA THR A 61 6.58 5.58 -5.43
C THR A 61 7.48 4.52 -4.79
N GLY A 62 8.78 4.81 -4.65
CA GLY A 62 9.71 3.94 -3.94
C GLY A 62 9.35 3.76 -2.46
N TRP A 63 8.96 4.86 -1.79
CA TRP A 63 8.44 4.79 -0.42
C TRP A 63 7.14 3.98 -0.33
N ASP A 64 6.21 4.18 -1.27
CA ASP A 64 4.96 3.41 -1.32
C ASP A 64 5.21 1.89 -1.42
N LEU A 65 6.19 1.48 -2.25
CA LEU A 65 6.59 0.08 -2.37
C LEU A 65 7.06 -0.51 -1.01
N ILE A 66 7.84 0.25 -0.24
CA ILE A 66 8.30 -0.16 1.10
C ILE A 66 7.12 -0.30 2.06
N PHE A 67 6.16 0.64 2.04
CA PHE A 67 4.96 0.55 2.88
C PHE A 67 4.10 -0.68 2.56
N VAL A 68 3.94 -1.01 1.28
CA VAL A 68 3.22 -2.24 0.86
C VAL A 68 3.96 -3.50 1.34
N LEU A 69 5.29 -3.51 1.23
CA LEU A 69 6.14 -4.61 1.73
C LEU A 69 5.99 -4.80 3.23
N ILE A 70 6.08 -3.73 4.01
CA ILE A 70 5.89 -3.75 5.47
C ILE A 70 4.48 -4.24 5.82
N SER A 71 3.45 -3.74 5.14
CA SER A 71 2.06 -4.18 5.36
C SER A 71 1.89 -5.68 5.12
N THR A 72 2.52 -6.19 4.07
CA THR A 72 2.50 -7.62 3.72
C THR A 72 3.21 -8.45 4.79
N LEU A 73 4.37 -8.01 5.29
CA LEU A 73 5.08 -8.67 6.38
C LEU A 73 4.27 -8.69 7.68
N ILE A 74 3.59 -7.59 8.01
CA ILE A 74 2.71 -7.50 9.17
C ILE A 74 1.55 -8.51 9.04
N GLN A 75 0.88 -8.57 7.88
CA GLN A 75 -0.18 -9.57 7.63
C GLN A 75 0.35 -11.00 7.75
N PHE A 76 1.55 -11.26 7.24
CA PHE A 76 2.19 -12.57 7.32
C PHE A 76 2.49 -12.96 8.79
N TYR A 77 3.03 -12.03 9.57
CA TYR A 77 3.29 -12.22 11.00
C TYR A 77 2.01 -12.51 11.78
N PHE A 78 0.94 -11.73 11.55
CA PHE A 78 -0.36 -11.99 12.16
C PHE A 78 -0.91 -13.36 11.75
N THR A 79 -0.78 -13.75 10.48
CA THR A 79 -1.22 -15.06 9.99
C THR A 79 -0.47 -16.19 10.67
N ILE A 80 0.85 -16.10 10.80
CA ILE A 80 1.65 -17.09 11.55
C ILE A 80 1.19 -17.18 13.00
N LYS A 81 1.04 -16.04 13.68
CA LYS A 81 0.60 -15.99 15.08
C LYS A 81 -0.79 -16.61 15.27
N TYR A 82 -1.74 -16.29 14.39
CA TYR A 82 -3.08 -16.89 14.40
C TYR A 82 -3.03 -18.39 14.13
N ASN A 83 -2.21 -18.84 13.17
CA ASN A 83 -2.08 -20.26 12.85
C ASN A 83 -1.47 -21.05 14.03
N LYS A 84 -0.50 -20.46 14.75
CA LYS A 84 0.09 -21.04 15.96
C LYS A 84 -0.91 -21.16 17.12
N ILE A 85 -1.87 -20.23 17.22
CA ILE A 85 -2.93 -20.22 18.24
C ILE A 85 -4.05 -21.21 17.91
N VAL A 86 -4.38 -21.42 16.62
CA VAL A 86 -5.47 -22.32 16.19
C VAL A 86 -5.02 -23.79 16.12
N LYS A 87 -3.73 -24.06 15.89
CA LYS A 87 -3.16 -25.42 15.89
C LYS A 87 -2.67 -25.91 17.27
N SER A 88 -2.77 -25.08 18.31
CA SER A 88 -2.55 -25.49 19.71
C SER A 88 -3.86 -25.92 20.35
#